data_AF-A0A7V9C773-F1
#
_entry.id   AF-A0A7V9C773-F1
#
_cell.length_a   1.000
_cell.length_b   1.000
_cell.length_c   1.000
_cell.angle_alpha   90.00
_cell.angle_beta   90.00
_cell.angle_gamma   90.00
#
_symmetry.space_group_name_H-M   'P 1'
#
loop_
_entity.id
_entity.type
_entity.pdbx_description
1 polymer ?
#
loop_
_entity_poly.entity_id
_entity_poly.type
_entity_poly.pdbx_seq_one_letter_code
_entity_poly.pdbx_strand_id
1 'polypeptide(L)' 'GKPLARELAGYHAARRGPYRIVYRIDGALRRIEVVRIDHRAMVYRSH' A
#
# COMPACT_ATOMS: atom_id res chain seq x y z
N GLY A 1 6.61 -4.78 3.99
CA GLY A 1 5.14 -4.66 4.08
C GLY A 1 4.53 -6.03 4.29
N LYS A 2 3.21 -6.13 4.43
CA LYS A 2 2.48 -7.42 4.34
C LYS A 2 1.84 -7.56 2.96
N PRO A 3 1.82 -8.76 2.36
CA PRO A 3 1.07 -8.99 1.13
C PRO A 3 -0.43 -8.75 1.35
N LEU A 4 -1.11 -8.27 0.31
CA LEU A 4 -2.57 -8.17 0.25
C LEU A 4 -3.16 -9.42 -0.40
N ALA A 5 -4.45 -9.65 -0.17
CA ALA A 5 -5.16 -10.86 -0.57
C ALA A 5 -6.37 -10.54 -1.47
N ARG A 6 -7.00 -11.58 -2.01
CA ARG A 6 -8.15 -11.50 -2.92
C ARG A 6 -7.77 -10.73 -4.19
N GLU A 7 -8.62 -9.79 -4.61
CA GLU A 7 -8.41 -8.95 -5.81
C GLU A 7 -7.13 -8.12 -5.76
N LEU A 8 -6.51 -7.97 -4.57
CA LEU A 8 -5.25 -7.24 -4.38
C LEU A 8 -4.04 -8.18 -4.23
N ALA A 9 -4.18 -9.47 -4.55
CA ALA A 9 -3.03 -10.38 -4.59
C ALA A 9 -1.94 -9.83 -5.52
N GLY A 10 -0.68 -9.94 -5.09
CA GLY A 10 0.47 -9.34 -5.79
C GLY A 10 0.80 -7.91 -5.36
N TYR A 11 -0.07 -7.25 -4.59
CA TYR A 11 0.24 -6.00 -3.92
C TYR A 11 0.69 -6.22 -2.48
N HIS A 12 1.43 -5.25 -1.97
CA HIS A 12 1.90 -5.18 -0.60
C HIS A 12 1.47 -3.87 0.03
N ALA A 13 1.20 -3.90 1.33
CA ALA A 13 0.98 -2.72 2.13
C ALA A 13 2.10 -2.51 3.15
N ALA A 14 2.62 -1.29 3.24
CA ALA A 14 3.52 -0.85 4.28
C ALA A 14 2.92 0.32 5.06
N ARG A 15 3.33 0.44 6.33
CA ARG A 15 2.97 1.55 7.21
C ARG A 15 4.20 2.41 7.46
N ARG A 16 4.06 3.71 7.25
CA ARG A 16 5.08 4.72 7.58
C ARG A 16 4.39 5.86 8.32
N GLY A 17 4.53 5.84 9.66
CA GLY A 17 3.83 6.79 10.53
C GLY A 17 2.30 6.73 10.34
N PRO A 18 1.64 7.86 10.03
CA PRO A 18 0.21 7.92 9.75
C PRO A 18 -0.18 7.49 8.33
N TYR A 19 0.78 7.19 7.47
CA TYR A 19 0.50 6.80 6.09
C TYR A 19 0.44 5.28 5.90
N ARG A 20 -0.47 4.87 5.02
CA ARG A 20 -0.52 3.53 4.41
C ARG A 20 -0.07 3.66 2.96
N ILE A 21 0.88 2.81 2.57
CA ILE A 21 1.45 2.77 1.23
C ILE A 21 1.10 1.42 0.63
N VAL A 22 0.47 1.40 -0.55
CA VAL A 22 0.21 0.19 -1.34
C VAL A 22 1.13 0.20 -2.55
N TYR A 23 1.83 -0.91 -2.77
CA TYR A 23 2.84 -1.03 -3.81
C TYR A 23 2.90 -2.46 -4.36
N ARG A 24 3.50 -2.64 -5.54
CA ARG A 24 3.89 -3.94 -6.09
C ARG A 24 5.39 -4.02 -6.28
N ILE A 25 5.92 -5.24 -6.30
CA ILE A 25 7.35 -5.50 -6.52
C ILE A 25 7.50 -6.14 -7.89
N ASP A 26 8.25 -5.49 -8.77
CA ASP A 26 8.72 -6.07 -10.02
C ASP A 26 10.17 -6.55 -9.82
N GLY A 27 10.32 -7.86 -9.67
CA GLY A 27 11.63 -8.49 -9.46
C GLY A 27 12.52 -8.47 -10.70
N ALA A 28 11.94 -8.49 -11.90
CA ALA A 28 12.70 -8.47 -13.16
C ALA A 28 13.34 -7.11 -13.39
N LEU A 29 12.60 -6.04 -13.09
CA LEU A 29 13.07 -4.66 -13.23
C LEU A 29 13.71 -4.09 -11.95
N ARG A 30 13.78 -4.88 -10.86
CA ARG A 30 14.20 -4.43 -9.51
C ARG A 30 13.50 -3.13 -9.10
N ARG A 31 12.22 -3.03 -9.41
CA ARG A 31 11.41 -1.81 -9.24
C ARG A 31 10.31 -2.03 -8.21
N ILE A 32 10.05 -1.01 -7.40
CA ILE A 32 8.83 -0.92 -6.59
C ILE A 32 7.94 0.12 -7.23
N GLU A 33 6.71 -0.27 -7.54
CA GLU A 33 5.70 0.65 -8.05
C GLU A 33 4.68 0.95 -6.96
N VAL A 34 4.58 2.21 -6.59
CA VAL A 34 3.63 2.69 -5.58
C VAL A 34 2.34 3.09 -6.29
N VAL A 35 1.24 2.44 -5.93
CA VAL A 35 -0.07 2.66 -6.57
C VAL A 35 -1.00 3.52 -5.72
N ARG A 36 -0.78 3.58 -4.40
CA ARG A 36 -1.55 4.46 -3.52
C ARG A 36 -0.75 4.82 -2.26
N ILE A 37 -0.88 6.08 -1.85
CA ILE A 37 -0.47 6.57 -0.54
C ILE A 37 -1.70 7.22 0.09
N ASP A 38 -2.03 6.83 1.31
CA ASP A 38 -3.22 7.33 2.01
C ASP A 38 -2.88 7.67 3.47
N HIS A 39 -3.55 8.68 4.02
CA HIS A 39 -3.41 9.09 5.41
C HIS A 39 -4.48 8.40 6.25
N ARG A 40 -4.07 7.58 7.22
CA ARG A 40 -5.00 6.74 8.01
C ARG A 40 -6.06 7.51 8.78
N ALA A 41 -5.83 8.80 9.07
CA ALA A 41 -6.81 9.64 9.77
C ALA A 41 -7.97 10.09 8.86
N MET A 42 -7.85 9.92 7.54
CA MET A 42 -8.93 10.22 6.60
C MET A 42 -10.05 9.17 6.67
N VAL A 43 -9.78 7.99 7.23
CA VAL A 43 -10.77 6.91 7.44
C VAL A 43 -11.72 7.20 8.63
N TYR A 44 -11.34 8.11 9.55
CA TYR A 44 -12.17 8.46 10.72
C TYR A 44 -12.81 9.85 10.62
N ARG A 45 -12.62 10.58 9.50
CA ARG A 45 -13.23 11.89 9.33
C ARG A 45 -14.62 11.71 8.70
N SER A 46 -15.53 11.14 9.49
CA SER A 46 -16.97 11.31 9.33
C SER A 46 -17.42 12.40 10.29
N HIS A 47 -17.35 13.64 9.82
CA HIS A 47 -18.32 14.67 10.18
C HIS A 47 -18.43 15.64 9.01
#